data_AF-A0A8J3ZGF7-F1
#
_entry.id   AF-A0A8J3ZGF7-F1
#
_cell.length_a   1.000
_cell.length_b   1.000
_cell.length_c   1.000
_cell.angle_alpha   90.00
_cell.angle_beta   90.00
_cell.angle_gamma   90.00
#
_symmetry.space_group_name_H-M   'P 1'
#
loop_
_entity.id
_entity.type
_entity.pdbx_description
1 polymer ?
#
loop_
_entity_poly.entity_id
_entity_poly.type
_entity_poly.pdbx_seq_one_letter_code
_entity_poly.pdbx_strand_id
1 'polypeptide(L)'
;MTPDEDVLRQMFQEVQVPAGVDRWPARVPRPVPRRTRSRRFTPVLVGLLIAGVLLATAVIASPYRPHTTLGGATAPDAPAGATVSTAPAPSSPTLNSTSPPATPATPPTSAPAAWPSETTTGVPAGTALGTHTGDLRVDKAGQVVSDLLVTGTVTVTAPNVTIRRTRIVASGQFTVRQLPGATDLVIEDSEVSGAKGANVQYGIVQGASGLEVRRSHVHGVQQGIEAASKATITDSLIDGLVRSDSTTGVAARGGTGLTIRHSVVVNPTAGGTAVAVYADNGPQHTVIIDTSLLGGGQYTLHVGAGVTDITVSGNRFTRSATAGPIRWDAAPPGNRWSGNAWNDNGARLGPPA
;
A
#
# COMPACT_ATOMS: atom_id res chain seq x y z
N MET A 1 -2.64 9.34 32.67
CA MET A 1 -1.27 8.98 33.05
C MET A 1 -0.63 8.45 31.78
N THR A 2 0.09 9.33 31.06
CA THR A 2 0.73 9.00 29.78
C THR A 2 1.86 8.02 30.04
N PRO A 3 1.97 6.90 29.29
CA PRO A 3 3.17 6.07 29.37
C PRO A 3 4.38 6.90 28.94
N ASP A 4 5.45 6.76 29.71
CA ASP A 4 6.72 7.46 29.56
C ASP A 4 7.35 7.13 28.19
N GLU A 5 7.92 8.13 27.50
CA GLU A 5 8.60 7.94 26.20
C GLU A 5 9.73 6.89 26.30
N ASP A 6 10.30 6.73 27.50
CA ASP A 6 11.36 5.77 27.78
C ASP A 6 10.86 4.32 27.79
N VAL A 7 9.58 4.07 28.10
CA VAL A 7 8.98 2.72 28.01
C VAL A 7 8.79 2.32 26.54
N LEU A 8 8.40 3.26 25.68
CA LEU A 8 8.30 3.02 24.24
C LEU A 8 9.68 2.84 23.59
N ARG A 9 10.73 3.52 24.09
CA ARG A 9 12.12 3.32 23.64
C ARG A 9 12.71 1.99 24.13
N GLN A 10 12.41 1.57 25.37
CA GLN A 10 12.89 0.30 25.93
C GLN A 10 12.27 -0.93 25.26
N MET A 11 11.09 -0.82 24.64
CA MET A 11 10.51 -1.92 23.86
C MET A 11 11.24 -2.17 22.52
N PHE A 12 12.20 -1.31 22.12
CA PHE A 12 12.86 -1.36 20.80
C PHE A 12 14.41 -1.22 20.81
N GLN A 13 15.12 -1.54 21.90
CA GLN A 13 16.59 -1.69 21.88
C GLN A 13 16.98 -2.96 22.66
N GLU A 14 17.85 -3.87 22.21
CA GLU A 14 19.08 -3.69 21.43
C GLU A 14 19.21 -4.68 20.26
N VAL A 15 19.46 -4.15 19.05
CA VAL A 15 20.52 -4.69 18.19
C VAL A 15 21.63 -3.64 18.21
N GLN A 16 22.77 -4.02 18.78
CA GLN A 16 23.99 -3.20 18.72
C GLN A 16 24.31 -2.88 17.26
N VAL A 17 24.42 -1.59 16.96
CA VAL A 17 24.87 -1.09 15.66
C VAL A 17 26.30 -1.61 15.44
N PRO A 18 26.60 -2.32 14.33
CA PRO A 18 27.97 -2.71 14.03
C PRO A 18 28.88 -1.48 13.93
N ALA A 19 30.09 -1.59 14.49
CA ALA A 19 31.10 -0.53 14.43
C ALA A 19 31.37 -0.12 12.97
N GLY A 20 31.25 1.18 12.66
CA GLY A 20 31.53 1.73 11.33
C GLY A 20 30.50 2.73 10.78
N VAL A 21 29.38 2.97 11.46
CA VAL A 21 28.41 4.03 11.09
C VAL A 21 28.57 5.25 12.00
N ASP A 22 29.75 5.87 11.93
CA ASP A 22 29.99 7.13 12.64
C ASP A 22 29.35 8.31 11.91
N ARG A 23 28.45 8.94 12.65
CA ARG A 23 27.96 10.33 12.56
C ARG A 23 28.77 11.21 11.59
N TRP A 24 28.17 11.61 10.48
CA TRP A 24 28.72 12.73 9.71
C TRP A 24 28.57 14.02 10.52
N PRO A 25 29.65 14.82 10.71
CA PRO A 25 29.59 16.04 11.50
C PRO A 25 28.67 17.08 10.85
N ALA A 26 27.89 17.77 11.68
CA ALA A 26 27.11 18.92 11.27
C ALA A 26 28.03 19.94 10.58
N ARG A 27 27.77 20.21 9.31
CA ARG A 27 28.44 21.29 8.58
C ARG A 27 28.02 22.60 9.23
N VAL A 28 28.96 23.31 9.85
CA VAL A 28 28.76 24.69 10.31
C VAL A 28 28.32 25.54 9.11
N PRO A 29 27.17 26.24 9.15
CA PRO A 29 26.77 27.13 8.06
C PRO A 29 27.80 28.26 7.91
N ARG A 30 28.33 28.46 6.70
CA ARG A 30 29.14 29.65 6.40
C ARG A 30 28.22 30.89 6.41
N PRO A 31 28.67 32.06 6.90
CA PRO A 31 27.87 33.28 6.88
C PRO A 31 27.57 33.70 5.43
N VAL A 32 26.29 33.88 5.10
CA VAL A 32 25.85 34.47 3.83
C VAL A 32 25.96 36.00 3.95
N PRO A 33 26.61 36.71 3.01
CA PRO A 33 26.66 38.17 3.04
C PRO A 33 25.28 38.78 2.79
N ARG A 34 24.88 39.65 3.72
CA ARG A 34 23.61 40.39 3.75
C ARG A 34 23.54 41.34 2.53
N ARG A 35 22.73 41.02 1.51
CA ARG A 35 22.37 41.99 0.46
C ARG A 35 21.27 42.93 0.98
N THR A 36 21.63 44.19 1.20
CA THR A 36 20.70 45.29 1.45
C THR A 36 19.88 45.58 0.19
N ARG A 37 18.58 45.27 0.20
CA ARG A 37 17.63 45.72 -0.83
C ARG A 37 17.06 47.08 -0.43
N SER A 38 17.48 48.13 -1.13
CA SER A 38 16.88 49.47 -1.07
C SER A 38 15.46 49.43 -1.64
N ARG A 39 14.48 49.86 -0.83
CA ARG A 39 13.08 50.05 -1.22
C ARG A 39 12.99 51.20 -2.23
N ARG A 40 12.45 50.95 -3.42
CA ARG A 40 11.83 51.99 -4.25
C ARG A 40 10.36 51.63 -4.44
N PHE A 41 9.50 52.54 -3.96
CA PHE A 41 8.06 52.50 -4.13
C PHE A 41 7.73 52.89 -5.58
N THR A 42 6.84 52.15 -6.23
CA THR A 42 6.21 52.53 -7.49
C THR A 42 4.71 52.26 -7.33
N PRO A 43 3.82 53.26 -7.48
CA PRO A 43 2.38 53.06 -7.28
C PRO A 43 1.77 52.36 -8.50
N VAL A 44 0.94 51.34 -8.25
CA VAL A 44 0.13 50.66 -9.27
C VAL A 44 -1.25 51.30 -9.30
N LEU A 45 -1.62 51.84 -10.46
CA LEU A 45 -2.98 52.30 -10.77
C LEU A 45 -3.93 51.10 -10.86
N VAL A 46 -5.06 51.20 -10.17
CA VAL A 46 -6.20 50.30 -10.27
C VAL A 46 -7.00 50.68 -11.53
N GLY A 47 -7.08 49.76 -12.49
CA GLY A 47 -7.95 49.86 -13.67
C GLY A 47 -8.87 48.64 -13.72
N LEU A 48 -10.16 48.86 -13.46
CA LEU A 48 -11.24 47.90 -13.68
C LEU A 48 -11.45 47.70 -15.18
N LEU A 49 -11.31 46.46 -15.66
CA LEU A 49 -11.80 46.03 -16.96
C LEU A 49 -12.57 44.72 -16.76
N ILE A 50 -13.89 44.86 -16.78
CA ILE A 50 -14.85 43.76 -16.85
C ILE A 50 -14.98 43.42 -18.34
N ALA A 51 -14.43 42.28 -18.74
CA ALA A 51 -14.68 41.68 -20.04
C ALA A 51 -15.27 40.29 -19.82
N GLY A 52 -16.56 40.16 -20.11
CA GLY A 52 -17.27 38.89 -20.09
C GLY A 52 -16.79 37.96 -21.19
N VAL A 53 -16.64 36.69 -20.85
CA VAL A 53 -16.53 35.60 -21.83
C VAL A 53 -17.57 34.55 -21.48
N LEU A 54 -18.49 34.39 -22.41
CA LEU A 54 -19.57 33.41 -22.46
C LEU A 54 -19.01 31.98 -22.46
N LEU A 55 -19.50 31.16 -21.54
CA LEU A 55 -19.30 29.71 -21.54
C LEU A 55 -20.21 29.10 -22.62
N ALA A 56 -19.64 28.66 -23.74
CA ALA A 56 -20.32 27.81 -24.72
C ALA A 56 -20.00 26.34 -24.41
N THR A 57 -20.91 25.66 -23.72
CA THR A 57 -20.87 24.21 -23.52
C THR A 57 -21.36 23.50 -24.78
N ALA A 58 -20.44 23.02 -25.61
CA ALA A 58 -20.76 22.09 -26.69
C ALA A 58 -20.84 20.66 -26.13
N VAL A 59 -22.07 20.20 -25.88
CA VAL A 59 -22.38 18.79 -25.62
C VAL A 59 -22.30 18.05 -26.96
N ILE A 60 -21.21 17.31 -27.19
CA ILE A 60 -21.12 16.37 -28.31
C ILE A 60 -21.76 15.05 -27.86
N ALA A 61 -23.03 14.88 -28.18
CA ALA A 61 -23.72 13.60 -28.11
C ALA A 61 -23.33 12.75 -29.32
N SER A 62 -22.47 11.76 -29.14
CA SER A 62 -22.24 10.72 -30.15
C SER A 62 -23.37 9.69 -30.09
N PRO A 63 -24.05 9.37 -31.21
CA PRO A 63 -25.05 8.31 -31.23
C PRO A 63 -24.40 6.93 -31.21
N TYR A 64 -24.72 6.17 -30.17
CA TYR A 64 -24.47 4.74 -30.02
C TYR A 64 -25.17 3.98 -31.17
N ARG A 65 -24.42 3.34 -32.05
CA ARG A 65 -24.96 2.43 -33.07
C ARG A 65 -25.08 1.03 -32.47
N PRO A 66 -26.28 0.40 -32.44
CA PRO A 66 -26.38 -1.01 -32.10
C PRO A 66 -25.90 -1.88 -33.28
N HIS A 67 -25.07 -2.87 -32.99
CA HIS A 67 -24.72 -3.92 -33.94
C HIS A 67 -25.80 -4.99 -33.92
N THR A 68 -26.58 -5.06 -34.99
CA THR A 68 -27.53 -6.13 -35.28
C THR A 68 -26.78 -7.43 -35.57
N THR A 69 -27.01 -8.47 -34.77
CA THR A 69 -26.57 -9.85 -35.08
C THR A 69 -27.79 -10.62 -35.58
N LEU A 70 -27.80 -10.98 -36.87
CA LEU A 70 -28.72 -11.94 -37.47
C LEU A 70 -27.96 -13.25 -37.69
N GLY A 71 -28.55 -14.35 -37.22
CA GLY A 71 -28.04 -15.70 -37.39
C GLY A 71 -28.27 -16.27 -38.79
N GLY A 72 -27.78 -17.51 -39.00
CA GLY A 72 -28.13 -18.31 -40.16
C GLY A 72 -27.05 -19.32 -40.53
N ALA A 73 -27.35 -20.60 -40.30
CA ALA A 73 -26.52 -21.77 -40.53
C ALA A 73 -26.34 -22.13 -42.02
N THR A 74 -25.29 -22.91 -42.32
CA THR A 74 -25.33 -24.12 -43.16
C THR A 74 -24.03 -24.93 -43.04
N ALA A 75 -24.17 -26.24 -42.82
CA ALA A 75 -23.15 -27.27 -43.09
C ALA A 75 -23.20 -27.65 -44.60
N PRO A 76 -22.23 -28.41 -45.16
CA PRO A 76 -22.30 -29.88 -45.04
C PRO A 76 -20.96 -30.66 -45.04
N ASP A 77 -21.07 -31.86 -44.44
CA ASP A 77 -20.50 -33.19 -44.71
C ASP A 77 -18.99 -33.54 -44.79
N ALA A 78 -18.72 -34.71 -44.20
CA ALA A 78 -17.47 -35.47 -44.12
C ALA A 78 -17.33 -36.48 -45.30
N PRO A 79 -16.28 -37.34 -45.39
CA PRO A 79 -16.25 -38.56 -44.55
C PRO A 79 -14.87 -39.15 -44.15
N ALA A 80 -14.94 -39.93 -43.06
CA ALA A 80 -14.36 -41.26 -42.77
C ALA A 80 -12.84 -41.56 -42.77
N GLY A 81 -12.41 -42.17 -41.65
CA GLY A 81 -11.23 -43.04 -41.53
C GLY A 81 -11.02 -43.52 -40.09
N ALA A 82 -11.54 -44.71 -39.75
CA ALA A 82 -11.50 -45.33 -38.42
C ALA A 82 -10.41 -46.41 -38.29
N THR A 83 -9.94 -46.70 -37.07
CA THR A 83 -9.77 -48.06 -36.48
C THR A 83 -9.24 -47.97 -35.03
N VAL A 84 -10.10 -48.16 -34.02
CA VAL A 84 -10.25 -49.31 -33.08
C VAL A 84 -8.95 -49.88 -32.45
N SER A 85 -8.85 -49.84 -31.10
CA SER A 85 -8.16 -50.87 -30.30
C SER A 85 -8.80 -51.00 -28.91
N THR A 86 -9.06 -52.23 -28.51
CA THR A 86 -9.99 -52.69 -27.47
C THR A 86 -9.41 -52.81 -26.06
N ALA A 87 -10.27 -52.58 -25.07
CA ALA A 87 -10.08 -52.82 -23.63
C ALA A 87 -10.11 -54.31 -23.25
N PRO A 88 -9.72 -54.66 -22.00
CA PRO A 88 -10.73 -55.23 -21.10
C PRO A 88 -10.63 -54.79 -19.62
N ALA A 89 -11.75 -54.91 -18.91
CA ALA A 89 -11.93 -54.91 -17.44
C ALA A 89 -12.78 -56.15 -17.07
N PRO A 90 -13.14 -56.50 -15.81
CA PRO A 90 -12.72 -56.00 -14.48
C PRO A 90 -12.35 -57.15 -13.48
N SER A 91 -11.94 -56.83 -12.24
CA SER A 91 -12.07 -57.72 -11.07
C SER A 91 -12.11 -56.91 -9.77
N SER A 92 -13.13 -57.17 -8.95
CA SER A 92 -13.33 -56.74 -7.54
C SER A 92 -13.89 -57.95 -6.77
N PRO A 93 -14.04 -57.97 -5.43
CA PRO A 93 -13.54 -57.08 -4.36
C PRO A 93 -12.85 -57.85 -3.21
N THR A 94 -12.25 -57.18 -2.21
CA THR A 94 -12.19 -57.72 -0.83
C THR A 94 -11.89 -56.65 0.24
N LEU A 95 -12.78 -56.65 1.24
CA LEU A 95 -12.65 -56.36 2.67
C LEU A 95 -12.46 -54.92 3.20
N ASN A 96 -13.54 -54.51 3.85
CA ASN A 96 -13.72 -53.41 4.79
C ASN A 96 -12.68 -53.37 5.92
N SER A 97 -12.12 -52.19 6.17
CA SER A 97 -11.68 -51.76 7.49
C SER A 97 -12.11 -50.32 7.69
N THR A 98 -13.22 -50.14 8.42
CA THR A 98 -13.78 -48.87 8.86
C THR A 98 -12.83 -48.18 9.83
N SER A 99 -12.03 -47.23 9.35
CA SER A 99 -11.40 -46.21 10.19
C SER A 99 -12.45 -45.13 10.51
N PRO A 100 -12.61 -44.71 11.78
CA PRO A 100 -13.51 -43.60 12.12
C PRO A 100 -13.09 -42.32 11.35
N PRO A 101 -14.06 -41.45 10.98
CA PRO A 101 -13.74 -40.22 10.28
C PRO A 101 -12.81 -39.36 11.13
N ALA A 102 -11.60 -39.12 10.62
CA ALA A 102 -10.67 -38.20 11.23
C ALA A 102 -11.33 -36.83 11.31
N THR A 103 -11.55 -36.35 12.53
CA THR A 103 -11.85 -34.95 12.83
C THR A 103 -10.87 -34.07 12.05
N PRO A 104 -11.30 -33.00 11.36
CA PRO A 104 -10.36 -32.07 10.74
C PRO A 104 -9.41 -31.55 11.81
N ALA A 105 -8.17 -32.03 11.78
CA ALA A 105 -7.11 -31.50 12.61
C ALA A 105 -6.96 -30.04 12.22
N THR A 106 -7.22 -29.13 13.17
CA THR A 106 -6.80 -27.74 13.06
C THR A 106 -5.33 -27.73 12.63
N PRO A 107 -4.97 -27.05 11.52
CA PRO A 107 -3.56 -26.96 11.14
C PRO A 107 -2.78 -26.43 12.35
N PRO A 108 -1.61 -27.03 12.67
CA PRO A 108 -0.81 -26.55 13.77
C PRO A 108 -0.57 -25.07 13.55
N THR A 109 -0.88 -24.26 14.58
CA THR A 109 -0.51 -22.85 14.59
C THR A 109 1.01 -22.83 14.59
N SER A 110 1.61 -22.77 13.39
CA SER A 110 2.99 -22.38 13.24
C SER A 110 3.14 -21.09 14.02
N ALA A 111 4.16 -21.00 14.88
CA ALA A 111 4.57 -19.71 15.42
C ALA A 111 4.59 -18.71 14.24
N PRO A 112 4.02 -17.51 14.39
CA PRO A 112 3.99 -16.56 13.29
C PRO A 112 5.42 -16.41 12.78
N ALA A 113 5.58 -16.47 11.45
CA ALA A 113 6.84 -16.07 10.83
C ALA A 113 7.25 -14.72 11.44
N ALA A 114 8.55 -14.52 11.62
CA ALA A 114 9.04 -13.25 12.14
C ALA A 114 8.45 -12.10 11.30
N TRP A 115 7.86 -11.12 11.97
CA TRP A 115 7.24 -9.98 11.30
C TRP A 115 8.26 -9.25 10.41
N PRO A 116 7.82 -8.66 9.29
CA PRO A 116 8.67 -7.76 8.52
C PRO A 116 9.35 -6.72 9.41
N SER A 117 10.66 -6.56 9.21
CA SER A 117 11.52 -5.64 9.96
C SER A 117 12.44 -4.88 9.00
N GLU A 118 13.17 -3.90 9.49
CA GLU A 118 14.18 -3.16 8.69
C GLU A 118 15.24 -4.08 8.07
N THR A 119 15.48 -5.27 8.64
CA THR A 119 16.47 -6.23 8.11
C THR A 119 15.91 -7.18 7.05
N THR A 120 14.59 -7.31 6.95
CA THR A 120 13.91 -8.20 6.00
C THR A 120 13.13 -7.43 4.93
N THR A 121 13.11 -6.10 5.02
CA THR A 121 12.41 -5.20 4.10
C THR A 121 13.33 -4.07 3.66
N GLY A 122 12.94 -3.38 2.61
CA GLY A 122 13.77 -2.32 2.05
C GLY A 122 14.83 -2.89 1.10
N VAL A 123 15.85 -2.07 0.83
CA VAL A 123 16.96 -2.50 -0.03
C VAL A 123 17.77 -3.59 0.67
N PRO A 124 17.98 -4.77 0.05
CA PRO A 124 18.77 -5.84 0.64
C PRO A 124 20.17 -5.37 1.03
N ALA A 125 20.63 -5.78 2.21
CA ALA A 125 21.95 -5.43 2.71
C ALA A 125 23.05 -5.84 1.70
N GLY A 126 24.03 -4.95 1.51
CA GLY A 126 25.12 -5.16 0.56
C GLY A 126 24.80 -4.83 -0.90
N THR A 127 23.56 -4.40 -1.22
CA THR A 127 23.24 -3.92 -2.58
C THR A 127 24.07 -2.67 -2.90
N ALA A 128 24.81 -2.70 -4.01
CA ALA A 128 25.52 -1.54 -4.52
C ALA A 128 24.54 -0.61 -5.24
N LEU A 129 24.35 0.60 -4.72
CA LEU A 129 23.42 1.58 -5.27
C LEU A 129 24.15 2.65 -6.11
N GLY A 130 23.66 2.86 -7.33
CA GLY A 130 24.02 4.04 -8.13
C GLY A 130 23.20 5.26 -7.70
N THR A 131 23.77 6.46 -7.71
CA THR A 131 23.01 7.66 -7.32
C THR A 131 22.35 8.32 -8.51
N HIS A 132 21.03 8.52 -8.43
CA HIS A 132 20.26 9.44 -9.28
C HIS A 132 19.87 10.67 -8.47
N THR A 133 20.44 11.82 -8.81
CA THR A 133 20.15 13.07 -8.10
C THR A 133 18.93 13.78 -8.68
N GLY A 134 17.97 14.08 -7.81
CA GLY A 134 16.75 14.80 -8.17
C GLY A 134 15.62 13.86 -8.60
N ASP A 135 14.58 14.44 -9.20
CA ASP A 135 13.39 13.70 -9.60
C ASP A 135 13.69 12.73 -10.74
N LEU A 136 12.98 11.60 -10.74
CA LEU A 136 13.08 10.55 -11.74
C LEU A 136 11.71 10.32 -12.36
N ARG A 137 11.59 10.58 -13.67
CA ARG A 137 10.40 10.23 -14.44
C ARG A 137 10.61 8.88 -15.11
N VAL A 138 9.66 7.97 -14.90
CA VAL A 138 9.65 6.62 -15.49
C VAL A 138 8.52 6.56 -16.50
N ASP A 139 8.85 6.68 -17.78
CA ASP A 139 7.91 6.93 -18.88
C ASP A 139 7.94 5.86 -19.98
N LYS A 140 8.67 4.76 -19.79
CA LYS A 140 8.70 3.63 -20.71
C LYS A 140 7.96 2.44 -20.13
N ALA A 141 7.07 1.84 -20.92
CA ALA A 141 6.35 0.64 -20.51
C ALA A 141 7.32 -0.52 -20.29
N GLY A 142 7.11 -1.32 -19.25
CA GLY A 142 8.01 -2.43 -18.92
C GLY A 142 9.35 -2.01 -18.33
N GLN A 143 9.56 -0.72 -18.05
CA GLN A 143 10.84 -0.24 -17.54
C GLN A 143 11.10 -0.76 -16.13
N VAL A 144 12.33 -1.24 -15.92
CA VAL A 144 12.85 -1.62 -14.60
C VAL A 144 13.79 -0.52 -14.11
N VAL A 145 13.48 0.06 -12.96
CA VAL A 145 14.35 0.94 -12.19
C VAL A 145 14.94 0.10 -11.07
N SER A 146 16.26 -0.11 -11.08
CA SER A 146 16.89 -0.98 -10.09
C SER A 146 18.22 -0.47 -9.56
N ASP A 147 18.52 -0.85 -8.31
CA ASP A 147 19.83 -0.67 -7.70
C ASP A 147 20.25 0.81 -7.64
N LEU A 148 19.27 1.70 -7.36
CA LEU A 148 19.48 3.15 -7.28
C LEU A 148 19.24 3.71 -5.88
N LEU A 149 19.98 4.77 -5.55
CA LEU A 149 19.59 5.80 -4.59
C LEU A 149 19.04 7.00 -5.39
N VAL A 150 17.74 7.25 -5.28
CA VAL A 150 17.07 8.39 -5.91
C VAL A 150 16.86 9.47 -4.84
N THR A 151 17.42 10.67 -5.02
CA THR A 151 17.29 11.78 -4.05
C THR A 151 16.21 12.79 -4.46
N GLY A 152 15.06 12.29 -4.89
CA GLY A 152 13.93 13.06 -5.39
C GLY A 152 12.69 12.21 -5.58
N THR A 153 11.67 12.79 -6.20
CA THR A 153 10.39 12.13 -6.45
C THR A 153 10.51 11.16 -7.63
N VAL A 154 10.02 9.94 -7.48
CA VAL A 154 9.81 9.02 -8.61
C VAL A 154 8.39 9.17 -9.14
N THR A 155 8.25 9.64 -10.38
CA THR A 155 6.95 9.77 -11.06
C THR A 155 6.83 8.71 -12.15
N VAL A 156 5.88 7.79 -12.00
CA VAL A 156 5.64 6.70 -12.94
C VAL A 156 4.48 7.07 -13.86
N THR A 157 4.74 7.12 -15.16
CA THR A 157 3.75 7.52 -16.19
C THR A 157 3.50 6.46 -17.24
N ALA A 158 4.14 5.30 -17.14
CA ALA A 158 3.99 4.19 -18.08
C ALA A 158 3.60 2.89 -17.35
N PRO A 159 2.92 1.96 -18.04
CA PRO A 159 2.45 0.72 -17.42
C PRO A 159 3.56 -0.33 -17.28
N ASN A 160 3.32 -1.35 -16.44
CA ASN A 160 4.21 -2.51 -16.23
C ASN A 160 5.62 -2.12 -15.76
N VAL A 161 5.72 -1.06 -14.96
CA VAL A 161 6.99 -0.59 -14.41
C VAL A 161 7.34 -1.38 -13.16
N THR A 162 8.62 -1.74 -13.00
CA THR A 162 9.15 -2.33 -11.77
C THR A 162 10.20 -1.42 -11.16
N ILE A 163 10.05 -1.07 -9.89
CA ILE A 163 11.06 -0.45 -9.05
C ILE A 163 11.57 -1.53 -8.10
N ARG A 164 12.83 -1.94 -8.23
CA ARG A 164 13.43 -2.96 -7.35
C ARG A 164 14.70 -2.49 -6.68
N ARG A 165 14.98 -2.94 -5.45
CA ARG A 165 16.26 -2.65 -4.77
C ARG A 165 16.69 -1.20 -4.87
N THR A 166 15.70 -0.31 -4.74
CA THR A 166 15.90 1.12 -4.92
C THR A 166 15.57 1.82 -3.61
N ARG A 167 16.46 2.71 -3.19
CA ARG A 167 16.22 3.63 -2.07
C ARG A 167 15.78 4.97 -2.64
N ILE A 168 14.58 5.41 -2.30
CA ILE A 168 14.01 6.67 -2.77
C ILE A 168 13.84 7.58 -1.56
N VAL A 169 14.54 8.72 -1.59
CA VAL A 169 14.50 9.73 -0.53
C VAL A 169 14.08 11.05 -1.13
N ALA A 170 12.82 11.44 -0.90
CA ALA A 170 12.26 12.66 -1.47
C ALA A 170 12.15 13.78 -0.45
N SER A 171 12.20 15.03 -0.90
CA SER A 171 11.90 16.21 -0.08
C SER A 171 10.64 16.95 -0.57
N GLY A 172 10.03 16.48 -1.65
CA GLY A 172 8.81 17.03 -2.23
C GLY A 172 7.55 16.52 -1.52
N GLN A 173 6.38 16.80 -2.12
CA GLN A 173 5.10 16.34 -1.57
C GLN A 173 4.92 14.82 -1.65
N PHE A 174 5.51 14.17 -2.66
CA PHE A 174 5.40 12.74 -2.94
C PHE A 174 6.79 12.09 -2.98
N THR A 175 6.95 10.86 -2.50
CA THR A 175 8.16 10.06 -2.74
C THR A 175 8.02 9.23 -4.02
N VAL A 176 6.92 8.50 -4.16
CA VAL A 176 6.54 7.75 -5.37
C VAL A 176 5.12 8.12 -5.79
N ARG A 177 4.96 8.50 -7.04
CA ARG A 177 3.67 8.89 -7.62
C ARG A 177 3.40 8.13 -8.89
N GLN A 178 2.46 7.18 -8.83
CA GLN A 178 1.90 6.52 -10.01
C GLN A 178 0.82 7.42 -10.61
N LEU A 179 0.89 7.72 -11.91
CA LEU A 179 -0.11 8.55 -12.58
C LEU A 179 -1.22 7.72 -13.23
N PRO A 180 -2.38 8.35 -13.53
CA PRO A 180 -3.40 7.73 -14.36
C PRO A 180 -2.82 7.16 -15.65
N GLY A 181 -3.23 5.94 -16.01
CA GLY A 181 -2.74 5.20 -17.18
C GLY A 181 -1.46 4.38 -16.95
N ALA A 182 -0.73 4.58 -15.85
CA ALA A 182 0.46 3.81 -15.51
C ALA A 182 0.11 2.54 -14.72
N THR A 183 -0.64 1.60 -15.30
CA THR A 183 -1.09 0.38 -14.60
C THR A 183 0.07 -0.54 -14.23
N ASP A 184 -0.16 -1.44 -13.27
CA ASP A 184 0.74 -2.57 -13.00
C ASP A 184 2.16 -2.12 -12.57
N LEU A 185 2.21 -1.23 -11.56
CA LEU A 185 3.45 -0.79 -10.93
C LEU A 185 3.83 -1.77 -9.82
N VAL A 186 5.03 -2.33 -9.91
CA VAL A 186 5.64 -3.16 -8.87
C VAL A 186 6.72 -2.39 -8.15
N ILE A 187 6.69 -2.39 -6.82
CA ILE A 187 7.73 -1.87 -5.94
C ILE A 187 8.17 -3.03 -5.04
N GLU A 188 9.38 -3.53 -5.25
CA GLU A 188 9.90 -4.71 -4.55
C GLU A 188 11.26 -4.43 -3.90
N ASP A 189 11.48 -5.00 -2.71
CA ASP A 189 12.79 -4.96 -2.05
C ASP A 189 13.36 -3.53 -1.99
N SER A 190 12.51 -2.53 -1.74
CA SER A 190 12.84 -1.12 -1.91
C SER A 190 12.49 -0.29 -0.68
N GLU A 191 13.23 0.79 -0.47
CA GLU A 191 13.00 1.72 0.63
C GLU A 191 12.44 3.03 0.08
N VAL A 192 11.32 3.48 0.63
CA VAL A 192 10.63 4.71 0.22
C VAL A 192 10.52 5.60 1.45
N SER A 193 11.21 6.74 1.43
CA SER A 193 11.20 7.64 2.57
C SER A 193 11.17 9.11 2.24
N GLY A 194 10.73 9.90 3.21
CA GLY A 194 10.96 11.33 3.22
C GLY A 194 12.35 11.66 3.74
N ALA A 195 12.97 12.69 3.17
CA ALA A 195 14.24 13.20 3.65
C ALA A 195 14.10 13.72 5.09
N LYS A 196 15.14 13.52 5.90
CA LYS A 196 15.15 14.00 7.28
C LYS A 196 14.87 15.51 7.35
N GLY A 197 13.83 15.88 8.11
CA GLY A 197 13.40 17.26 8.29
C GLY A 197 12.54 17.82 7.14
N ALA A 198 12.26 17.04 6.10
CA ALA A 198 11.26 17.38 5.10
C ALA A 198 9.87 16.97 5.58
N ASN A 199 8.86 17.79 5.25
CA ASN A 199 7.45 17.49 5.48
C ASN A 199 6.88 16.78 4.25
N VAL A 200 7.32 15.55 3.99
CA VAL A 200 6.82 14.75 2.87
C VAL A 200 5.43 14.22 3.22
N GLN A 201 4.45 14.58 2.42
CA GLN A 201 3.06 14.24 2.69
C GLN A 201 2.77 12.78 2.34
N TYR A 202 3.23 12.29 1.20
CA TYR A 202 2.88 10.95 0.71
C TYR A 202 4.12 10.11 0.34
N GLY A 203 4.19 8.89 0.85
CA GLY A 203 5.19 7.89 0.45
C GLY A 203 4.90 7.34 -0.93
N ILE A 204 3.83 6.54 -1.06
CA ILE A 204 3.41 5.93 -2.33
C ILE A 204 1.97 6.32 -2.61
N VAL A 205 1.68 6.86 -3.79
CA VAL A 205 0.31 7.19 -4.23
C VAL A 205 -0.03 6.44 -5.49
N GLN A 206 -1.09 5.62 -5.41
CA GLN A 206 -1.67 4.89 -6.53
C GLN A 206 -2.56 5.81 -7.38
N GLY A 207 -2.20 6.01 -8.65
CA GLY A 207 -3.02 6.73 -9.64
C GLY A 207 -3.66 5.82 -10.70
N ALA A 208 -3.28 4.55 -10.75
CA ALA A 208 -3.81 3.55 -11.69
C ALA A 208 -3.86 2.17 -11.04
N SER A 209 -4.71 1.25 -11.52
CA SER A 209 -4.86 -0.08 -10.93
C SER A 209 -3.58 -0.93 -11.02
N GLY A 210 -3.44 -1.90 -10.12
CA GLY A 210 -2.34 -2.87 -10.18
C GLY A 210 -1.08 -2.40 -9.45
N LEU A 211 -1.20 -1.81 -8.26
CA LEU A 211 -0.03 -1.49 -7.44
C LEU A 211 0.37 -2.71 -6.60
N GLU A 212 1.58 -3.23 -6.78
CA GLU A 212 2.16 -4.25 -5.92
C GLU A 212 3.32 -3.65 -5.13
N VAL A 213 3.26 -3.73 -3.80
CA VAL A 213 4.34 -3.35 -2.88
C VAL A 213 4.72 -4.59 -2.08
N ARG A 214 5.97 -5.03 -2.19
CA ARG A 214 6.43 -6.20 -1.44
C ARG A 214 7.84 -6.09 -0.89
N ARG A 215 8.06 -6.65 0.31
CA ARG A 215 9.35 -6.61 1.03
C ARG A 215 9.95 -5.20 1.06
N SER A 216 9.10 -4.19 1.14
CA SER A 216 9.50 -2.79 1.03
C SER A 216 9.29 -2.07 2.36
N HIS A 217 10.10 -1.04 2.59
CA HIS A 217 10.05 -0.24 3.81
C HIS A 217 9.60 1.18 3.47
N VAL A 218 8.50 1.63 4.06
CA VAL A 218 7.94 2.97 3.87
C VAL A 218 7.95 3.73 5.19
N HIS A 219 8.70 4.82 5.28
CA HIS A 219 8.87 5.59 6.52
C HIS A 219 9.18 7.08 6.27
N GLY A 220 9.20 7.90 7.32
CA GLY A 220 9.58 9.32 7.19
C GLY A 220 8.60 10.16 6.37
N VAL A 221 7.35 9.69 6.22
CA VAL A 221 6.27 10.36 5.48
C VAL A 221 5.01 10.48 6.35
N GLN A 222 4.11 11.41 6.04
CA GLN A 222 2.84 11.56 6.78
C GLN A 222 1.80 10.51 6.40
N GLN A 223 1.71 10.18 5.11
CA GLN A 223 0.82 9.16 4.56
C GLN A 223 1.71 8.09 3.90
N GLY A 224 1.73 6.87 4.42
CA GLY A 224 2.60 5.80 3.94
C GLY A 224 2.26 5.39 2.52
N ILE A 225 1.14 4.68 2.35
CA ILE A 225 0.68 4.17 1.05
C ILE A 225 -0.80 4.52 0.85
N GLU A 226 -1.11 5.25 -0.21
CA GLU A 226 -2.48 5.41 -0.69
C GLU A 226 -2.74 4.44 -1.85
N ALA A 227 -3.58 3.42 -1.61
CA ALA A 227 -3.84 2.34 -2.54
C ALA A 227 -5.25 1.76 -2.37
N ALA A 228 -5.92 1.43 -3.47
CA ALA A 228 -7.25 0.86 -3.47
C ALA A 228 -7.44 -0.22 -4.55
N SER A 229 -7.38 0.14 -5.84
CA SER A 229 -7.83 -0.75 -6.91
C SER A 229 -6.78 -1.76 -7.34
N LYS A 230 -7.06 -3.06 -7.16
CA LYS A 230 -6.15 -4.19 -7.46
C LYS A 230 -4.77 -3.96 -6.88
N ALA A 231 -4.72 -3.58 -5.59
CA ALA A 231 -3.48 -3.25 -4.92
C ALA A 231 -3.09 -4.35 -3.91
N THR A 232 -1.82 -4.71 -3.85
CA THR A 232 -1.29 -5.70 -2.93
C THR A 232 -0.12 -5.12 -2.15
N ILE A 233 -0.16 -5.24 -0.83
CA ILE A 233 0.91 -4.86 0.10
C ILE A 233 1.25 -6.12 0.88
N THR A 234 2.43 -6.67 0.65
CA THR A 234 2.85 -7.98 1.17
C THR A 234 4.22 -7.93 1.81
N ASP A 235 4.43 -8.62 2.92
CA ASP A 235 5.75 -8.76 3.55
C ASP A 235 6.47 -7.41 3.79
N SER A 236 5.73 -6.31 3.99
CA SER A 236 6.27 -4.94 3.97
C SER A 236 6.18 -4.28 5.34
N LEU A 237 7.07 -3.31 5.57
CA LEU A 237 7.14 -2.52 6.80
C LEU A 237 6.72 -1.09 6.49
N ILE A 238 5.69 -0.61 7.19
CA ILE A 238 5.19 0.77 7.13
C ILE A 238 5.18 1.29 8.56
N ASP A 239 6.20 2.06 8.90
CA ASP A 239 6.43 2.58 10.24
C ASP A 239 7.15 3.95 10.19
N GLY A 240 7.63 4.44 11.34
CA GLY A 240 8.41 5.69 11.38
C GLY A 240 7.70 6.90 10.74
N LEU A 241 6.36 6.90 10.74
CA LEU A 241 5.56 7.91 10.08
C LEU A 241 5.67 9.25 10.80
N VAL A 242 5.67 10.33 10.02
CA VAL A 242 5.80 11.70 10.53
C VAL A 242 4.49 12.14 11.16
N ARG A 243 4.59 12.77 12.33
CA ARG A 243 3.44 13.26 13.09
C ARG A 243 2.68 14.37 12.36
N SER A 244 1.39 14.14 12.20
CA SER A 244 0.37 15.09 11.76
C SER A 244 -0.97 14.72 12.41
N ASP A 245 -2.00 15.55 12.27
CA ASP A 245 -3.33 15.27 12.82
C ASP A 245 -4.05 14.13 12.08
N SER A 246 -3.59 13.75 10.89
CA SER A 246 -4.24 12.77 10.01
C SER A 246 -3.27 11.73 9.42
N THR A 247 -2.15 11.47 10.09
CA THR A 247 -1.11 10.52 9.64
C THR A 247 -1.74 9.14 9.40
N THR A 248 -1.49 8.52 8.25
CA THR A 248 -2.01 7.18 7.93
C THR A 248 -0.92 6.26 7.39
N GLY A 249 -0.87 5.01 7.86
CA GLY A 249 0.04 4.01 7.31
C GLY A 249 -0.39 3.56 5.91
N VAL A 250 -1.57 2.97 5.81
CA VAL A 250 -2.17 2.58 4.53
C VAL A 250 -3.58 3.16 4.43
N ALA A 251 -3.90 3.84 3.33
CA ALA A 251 -5.21 4.43 3.08
C ALA A 251 -5.81 3.94 1.76
N ALA A 252 -7.08 3.57 1.79
CA ALA A 252 -7.92 3.39 0.60
C ALA A 252 -9.11 4.34 0.69
N ARG A 253 -9.49 4.96 -0.43
CA ARG A 253 -10.57 5.95 -0.46
C ARG A 253 -11.64 5.67 -1.51
N GLY A 254 -11.68 4.47 -2.10
CA GLY A 254 -12.58 4.11 -3.19
C GLY A 254 -11.88 3.24 -4.23
N GLY A 255 -12.51 2.14 -4.65
CA GLY A 255 -11.90 1.11 -5.48
C GLY A 255 -12.22 -0.32 -5.03
N THR A 256 -11.49 -1.29 -5.59
CA THR A 256 -11.73 -2.71 -5.24
C THR A 256 -10.49 -3.58 -5.32
N GLY A 257 -10.39 -4.59 -4.45
CA GLY A 257 -9.30 -5.56 -4.50
C GLY A 257 -8.02 -5.07 -3.84
N LEU A 258 -8.13 -4.44 -2.68
CA LEU A 258 -6.97 -4.13 -1.83
C LEU A 258 -6.66 -5.36 -0.96
N THR A 259 -5.40 -5.80 -0.97
CA THR A 259 -4.89 -6.82 -0.05
C THR A 259 -3.71 -6.28 0.74
N ILE A 260 -3.77 -6.39 2.06
CA ILE A 260 -2.66 -6.17 2.99
C ILE A 260 -2.41 -7.51 3.69
N ARG A 261 -1.24 -8.10 3.47
CA ARG A 261 -0.92 -9.44 3.96
C ARG A 261 0.47 -9.48 4.57
N HIS A 262 0.61 -10.16 5.70
CA HIS A 262 1.92 -10.40 6.34
C HIS A 262 2.79 -9.14 6.42
N SER A 263 2.18 -8.00 6.71
CA SER A 263 2.84 -6.70 6.74
C SER A 263 2.78 -6.09 8.13
N VAL A 264 3.71 -5.18 8.42
CA VAL A 264 3.70 -4.37 9.64
C VAL A 264 3.24 -2.97 9.27
N VAL A 265 2.14 -2.51 9.87
CA VAL A 265 1.63 -1.14 9.66
C VAL A 265 1.44 -0.48 11.02
N VAL A 266 2.34 0.44 11.35
CA VAL A 266 2.35 1.13 12.64
C VAL A 266 2.33 2.63 12.44
N ASN A 267 1.26 3.27 12.92
CA ASN A 267 1.19 4.71 13.03
C ASN A 267 1.59 5.12 14.47
N PRO A 268 2.81 5.64 14.70
CA PRO A 268 3.29 5.96 16.05
C PRO A 268 2.62 7.21 16.65
N THR A 269 1.74 7.88 15.89
CA THR A 269 1.15 9.16 16.27
C THR A 269 -0.16 8.97 17.01
N ALA A 270 -0.53 9.96 17.83
CA ALA A 270 -1.79 9.94 18.57
C ALA A 270 -3.03 10.23 17.71
N GLY A 271 -2.83 10.70 16.47
CA GLY A 271 -3.86 11.05 15.49
C GLY A 271 -3.84 10.13 14.28
N GLY A 272 -4.83 10.28 13.39
CA GLY A 272 -4.97 9.45 12.20
C GLY A 272 -5.14 7.95 12.48
N THR A 273 -4.69 7.09 11.57
CA THR A 273 -5.03 5.65 11.59
C THR A 273 -3.86 4.79 11.10
N ALA A 274 -3.70 3.54 11.53
CA ALA A 274 -2.69 2.67 10.91
C ALA A 274 -3.15 2.21 9.51
N VAL A 275 -4.36 1.66 9.42
CA VAL A 275 -5.02 1.26 8.17
C VAL A 275 -6.39 1.92 8.09
N ALA A 276 -6.60 2.74 7.07
CA ALA A 276 -7.85 3.44 6.82
C ALA A 276 -8.48 2.99 5.50
N VAL A 277 -9.74 2.58 5.54
CA VAL A 277 -10.49 2.10 4.37
C VAL A 277 -11.79 2.87 4.29
N TYR A 278 -11.90 3.74 3.29
CA TYR A 278 -13.01 4.65 3.08
C TYR A 278 -13.58 4.51 1.67
N ALA A 279 -14.80 5.04 1.49
CA ALA A 279 -15.51 5.11 0.21
C ALA A 279 -15.68 6.57 -0.27
N ASP A 280 -14.75 7.46 0.10
CA ASP A 280 -14.82 8.91 -0.15
C ASP A 280 -14.91 9.27 -1.65
N ASN A 281 -14.21 8.51 -2.48
CA ASN A 281 -14.05 8.71 -3.91
C ASN A 281 -14.83 7.67 -4.74
N GLY A 282 -15.82 7.01 -4.13
CA GLY A 282 -16.66 5.99 -4.76
C GLY A 282 -16.69 4.68 -3.96
N PRO A 283 -17.43 3.67 -4.44
CA PRO A 283 -17.57 2.39 -3.75
C PRO A 283 -16.22 1.78 -3.41
N GLN A 284 -16.09 1.25 -2.19
CA GLN A 284 -14.91 0.52 -1.73
C GLN A 284 -15.33 -0.88 -1.31
N HIS A 285 -14.82 -1.92 -1.97
CA HIS A 285 -15.19 -3.30 -1.65
C HIS A 285 -14.10 -4.32 -1.99
N THR A 286 -14.22 -5.55 -1.48
CA THR A 286 -13.25 -6.63 -1.70
C THR A 286 -11.89 -6.24 -1.14
N VAL A 287 -11.85 -6.08 0.18
CA VAL A 287 -10.65 -5.70 0.94
C VAL A 287 -10.23 -6.87 1.81
N ILE A 288 -8.96 -7.27 1.73
CA ILE A 288 -8.38 -8.33 2.56
C ILE A 288 -7.28 -7.73 3.41
N ILE A 289 -7.39 -7.87 4.72
CA ILE A 289 -6.35 -7.53 5.68
C ILE A 289 -6.07 -8.79 6.47
N ASP A 290 -4.99 -9.49 6.16
CA ASP A 290 -4.70 -10.76 6.79
C ASP A 290 -3.28 -10.94 7.29
N THR A 291 -3.16 -11.75 8.35
CA THR A 291 -1.90 -12.18 8.95
C THR A 291 -0.90 -11.03 9.14
N SER A 292 -1.35 -9.82 9.50
CA SER A 292 -0.52 -8.61 9.59
C SER A 292 -0.40 -8.12 11.04
N LEU A 293 0.66 -7.36 11.34
CA LEU A 293 0.83 -6.66 12.62
C LEU A 293 0.44 -5.20 12.44
N LEU A 294 -0.59 -4.77 13.18
CA LEU A 294 -1.18 -3.44 13.04
C LEU A 294 -1.10 -2.69 14.38
N GLY A 295 -0.79 -1.39 14.34
CA GLY A 295 -0.69 -0.62 15.57
C GLY A 295 -0.78 0.90 15.47
N GLY A 296 -1.18 1.50 16.59
CA GLY A 296 -1.17 2.93 16.80
C GLY A 296 -2.29 3.69 16.08
N GLY A 297 -2.10 5.01 15.96
CA GLY A 297 -3.11 5.96 15.51
C GLY A 297 -4.16 6.33 16.57
N GLN A 298 -5.14 7.12 16.18
CA GLN A 298 -6.37 7.27 16.95
C GLN A 298 -7.15 5.94 16.97
N TYR A 299 -7.28 5.32 15.80
CA TYR A 299 -7.70 3.94 15.66
C TYR A 299 -6.65 3.15 14.87
N THR A 300 -6.40 1.89 15.22
CA THR A 300 -5.48 1.07 14.40
C THR A 300 -6.09 0.74 13.05
N LEU A 301 -7.34 0.28 13.03
CA LEU A 301 -8.11 0.05 11.82
C LEU A 301 -9.34 0.96 11.81
N HIS A 302 -9.50 1.77 10.78
CA HIS A 302 -10.74 2.52 10.54
C HIS A 302 -11.35 2.09 9.22
N VAL A 303 -12.53 1.47 9.28
CA VAL A 303 -13.35 1.19 8.12
C VAL A 303 -14.54 2.14 8.12
N GLY A 304 -14.64 2.98 7.10
CA GLY A 304 -15.71 3.97 6.95
C GLY A 304 -17.04 3.40 6.48
N ALA A 305 -18.05 4.28 6.49
CA ALA A 305 -19.36 3.97 5.95
C ALA A 305 -19.29 3.71 4.43
N GLY A 306 -20.18 2.84 3.93
CA GLY A 306 -20.27 2.49 2.51
C GLY A 306 -19.24 1.47 2.03
N VAL A 307 -18.29 1.06 2.87
CA VAL A 307 -17.35 -0.03 2.56
C VAL A 307 -18.02 -1.38 2.79
N THR A 308 -17.85 -2.33 1.86
CA THR A 308 -18.43 -3.69 1.93
C THR A 308 -17.40 -4.78 1.57
N ASP A 309 -17.75 -6.05 1.77
CA ASP A 309 -16.91 -7.20 1.39
C ASP A 309 -15.47 -7.11 1.91
N ILE A 310 -15.33 -6.96 3.23
CA ILE A 310 -14.04 -6.82 3.91
C ILE A 310 -13.74 -8.09 4.70
N THR A 311 -12.58 -8.70 4.48
CA THR A 311 -12.06 -9.80 5.28
C THR A 311 -10.89 -9.32 6.13
N VAL A 312 -11.06 -9.33 7.46
CA VAL A 312 -9.99 -9.04 8.42
C VAL A 312 -9.68 -10.32 9.20
N SER A 313 -8.54 -10.95 8.93
CA SER A 313 -8.26 -12.28 9.49
C SER A 313 -6.82 -12.54 9.95
N GLY A 314 -6.65 -13.23 11.09
CA GLY A 314 -5.33 -13.69 11.52
C GLY A 314 -4.36 -12.58 11.94
N ASN A 315 -4.80 -11.34 12.08
CA ASN A 315 -3.93 -10.21 12.39
C ASN A 315 -3.54 -10.16 13.88
N ARG A 316 -2.46 -9.43 14.17
CA ARG A 316 -2.07 -9.01 15.52
C ARG A 316 -2.23 -7.50 15.65
N PHE A 317 -2.94 -7.09 16.70
CA PHE A 317 -3.15 -5.68 17.02
C PHE A 317 -2.33 -5.31 18.25
N THR A 318 -1.59 -4.21 18.18
CA THR A 318 -0.97 -3.61 19.37
C THR A 318 -2.02 -2.82 20.17
N ARG A 319 -1.69 -2.44 21.41
CA ARG A 319 -2.56 -1.60 22.27
C ARG A 319 -2.26 -0.10 22.15
N SER A 320 -1.48 0.34 21.17
CA SER A 320 -0.97 1.71 21.10
C SER A 320 -1.96 2.72 20.50
N ALA A 321 -3.15 2.30 20.05
CA ALA A 321 -4.17 3.22 19.57
C ALA A 321 -4.84 4.00 20.70
N THR A 322 -5.08 5.30 20.50
CA THR A 322 -5.53 6.19 21.58
C THR A 322 -7.04 6.14 21.85
N ALA A 323 -7.86 5.85 20.84
CA ALA A 323 -9.32 5.74 20.97
C ALA A 323 -9.84 4.30 20.88
N GLY A 324 -9.01 3.37 20.39
CA GLY A 324 -9.33 1.94 20.35
C GLY A 324 -8.71 1.23 19.14
N PRO A 325 -8.69 -0.10 19.11
CA PRO A 325 -8.05 -0.83 18.01
C PRO A 325 -8.81 -0.69 16.69
N ILE A 326 -10.14 -0.50 16.74
CA ILE A 326 -11.01 -0.56 15.58
C ILE A 326 -12.07 0.53 15.67
N ARG A 327 -12.27 1.25 14.58
CA ARG A 327 -13.47 2.02 14.26
C ARG A 327 -14.13 1.39 13.05
N TRP A 328 -15.39 0.98 13.19
CA TRP A 328 -16.10 0.23 12.15
C TRP A 328 -17.44 0.90 11.87
N ASP A 329 -17.50 1.63 10.75
CA ASP A 329 -18.69 2.30 10.26
C ASP A 329 -19.27 1.58 9.01
N ALA A 330 -18.66 0.46 8.58
CA ALA A 330 -19.06 -0.31 7.40
C ALA A 330 -20.37 -1.07 7.61
N ALA A 331 -21.14 -1.18 6.52
CA ALA A 331 -22.39 -1.93 6.50
C ALA A 331 -22.19 -3.38 6.01
N PRO A 332 -22.98 -4.35 6.49
CA PRO A 332 -23.10 -5.65 5.82
C PRO A 332 -23.71 -5.45 4.40
N PRO A 333 -23.42 -6.31 3.40
CA PRO A 333 -22.97 -7.70 3.52
C PRO A 333 -21.49 -7.96 3.16
N GLY A 334 -21.05 -9.20 3.41
CA GLY A 334 -19.76 -9.72 2.95
C GLY A 334 -18.61 -9.61 3.97
N ASN A 335 -18.77 -8.81 5.02
CA ASN A 335 -17.71 -8.60 6.01
C ASN A 335 -17.42 -9.89 6.81
N ARG A 336 -16.13 -10.22 6.97
CA ARG A 336 -15.64 -11.40 7.70
C ARG A 336 -14.56 -11.00 8.69
N TRP A 337 -14.66 -11.54 9.91
CA TRP A 337 -13.69 -11.32 10.99
C TRP A 337 -13.34 -12.65 11.66
N SER A 338 -12.06 -13.03 11.68
CA SER A 338 -11.62 -14.30 12.28
C SER A 338 -10.16 -14.27 12.71
N GLY A 339 -9.78 -15.03 13.75
CA GLY A 339 -8.37 -15.24 14.11
C GLY A 339 -7.55 -14.00 14.52
N ASN A 340 -8.16 -12.83 14.66
CA ASN A 340 -7.47 -11.62 15.11
C ASN A 340 -7.23 -11.68 16.62
N ALA A 341 -6.07 -11.23 17.06
CA ALA A 341 -5.65 -11.27 18.46
C ALA A 341 -4.80 -10.06 18.84
N TRP A 342 -4.66 -9.82 20.14
CA TRP A 342 -3.72 -8.85 20.66
C TRP A 342 -2.28 -9.35 20.51
N ASN A 343 -1.36 -8.45 20.16
CA ASN A 343 0.04 -8.78 19.93
C ASN A 343 0.79 -9.16 21.21
N ASP A 344 0.43 -8.56 22.35
CA ASP A 344 1.15 -8.70 23.62
C ASP A 344 0.93 -10.06 24.30
N ASN A 345 -0.28 -10.59 24.23
CA ASN A 345 -0.66 -11.80 24.96
C ASN A 345 -1.43 -12.83 24.13
N GLY A 346 -1.66 -12.58 22.84
CA GLY A 346 -2.40 -13.48 21.96
C GLY A 346 -3.89 -13.61 22.30
N ALA A 347 -4.43 -12.81 23.23
CA ALA A 347 -5.84 -12.86 23.57
C ALA A 347 -6.68 -12.47 22.35
N ARG A 348 -7.78 -13.20 22.14
CA ARG A 348 -8.67 -12.99 21.00
C ARG A 348 -9.19 -11.56 20.96
N LEU A 349 -9.09 -10.92 19.81
CA LEU A 349 -9.77 -9.67 19.50
C LEU A 349 -11.07 -10.01 18.77
N GLY A 350 -12.21 -9.78 19.44
CA GLY A 350 -13.53 -10.03 18.87
C GLY A 350 -13.81 -9.18 17.63
N PRO A 351 -14.84 -9.55 16.84
CA PRO A 351 -15.29 -8.69 15.75
C PRO A 351 -15.68 -7.31 16.26
N PRO A 352 -15.59 -6.28 15.41
CA PRO A 352 -16.15 -4.97 15.73
C PRO A 352 -17.63 -5.10 16.08
N ALA A 353 -18.08 -4.27 17.02
CA ALA A 353 -19.47 -4.16 17.43
C ALA A 353 -20.32 -3.47 16.35
#